data_AF-A0A2V9SE30-F1
#
_entry.id   AF-A0A2V9SE30-F1
#
_cell.length_a   1.000
_cell.length_b   1.000
_cell.length_c   1.000
_cell.angle_alpha   90.00
_cell.angle_beta   90.00
_cell.angle_gamma   90.00
#
_symmetry.space_group_name_H-M   'P 1'
#
loop_
_entity.id
_entity.type
_entity.pdbx_description
1 polymer ?
#
loop_
_entity_poly.entity_id
_entity_poly.type
_entity_poly.pdbx_seq_one_letter_code
_entity_poly.pdbx_strand_id
1 'polypeptide(L)' 'NFSFGPQTLTVPVGATVTWTNRDDIPHTVVSTDGVFKSKVRDTDETFSYTFTKPGTYPYFCSIHPKMTGQVMVK' A
#
# COMPACT_ATOMS: atom_id res chain seq x y z
N ASN A 1 -3.85 -8.29 -12.13
CA ASN A 1 -4.81 -8.46 -11.01
C ASN A 1 -4.99 -7.13 -10.29
N PHE A 2 -6.18 -6.52 -10.40
CA PHE A 2 -6.51 -5.21 -9.83
C PHE A 2 -6.88 -5.30 -8.33
N SER A 3 -6.01 -5.90 -7.51
CA SER A 3 -6.21 -6.07 -6.07
C SER A 3 -4.92 -5.99 -5.29
N PHE A 4 -4.95 -5.43 -4.08
CA PHE A 4 -3.86 -5.58 -3.13
C PHE A 4 -3.97 -6.89 -2.35
N GLY A 5 -2.85 -7.57 -2.15
CA GLY A 5 -2.77 -8.85 -1.44
C GLY A 5 -1.72 -8.82 -0.32
N PRO A 6 -2.06 -9.19 0.92
CA PRO A 6 -3.43 -9.39 1.43
C PRO A 6 -4.22 -8.06 1.48
N GLN A 7 -5.55 -8.12 1.46
CA GLN A 7 -6.40 -6.92 1.55
C GLN A 7 -6.22 -6.17 2.88
N THR A 8 -5.96 -6.90 3.96
CA THR A 8 -5.61 -6.36 5.27
C THR A 8 -4.30 -6.98 5.73
N LEU A 9 -3.31 -6.14 6.04
CA LEU A 9 -2.04 -6.55 6.63
C LEU A 9 -1.95 -6.00 8.06
N THR A 10 -1.63 -6.84 9.04
CA THR A 10 -1.37 -6.38 10.42
C THR A 10 0.12 -6.47 10.72
N VAL A 11 0.70 -5.40 11.27
CA VAL A 11 2.14 -5.30 11.56
C VAL A 11 2.38 -4.60 12.91
N PRO A 12 3.53 -4.82 13.58
CA PRO A 12 3.87 -4.07 14.78
C PRO A 12 4.24 -2.61 14.47
N VAL A 13 4.10 -1.72 15.45
CA VAL A 13 4.70 -0.36 15.39
C VAL A 13 6.20 -0.46 15.08
N GLY A 14 6.66 0.36 14.13
CA GLY A 14 8.03 0.37 13.63
C GLY A 14 8.27 -0.54 12.42
N ALA A 15 7.29 -1.34 12.01
CA ALA A 15 7.43 -2.19 10.83
C ALA A 15 7.55 -1.37 9.54
N THR A 16 8.38 -1.85 8.61
CA THR A 16 8.42 -1.39 7.23
C THR A 16 7.61 -2.35 6.37
N VAL A 17 6.59 -1.83 5.68
CA VAL A 17 5.84 -2.59 4.68
C VAL A 17 6.37 -2.26 3.31
N THR A 18 6.60 -3.30 2.50
CA THR A 18 6.99 -3.17 1.10
C THR A 18 5.87 -3.72 0.22
N TRP A 19 5.42 -2.90 -0.71
CA TRP A 19 4.56 -3.32 -1.81
C TRP A 19 5.44 -3.61 -3.03
N THR A 20 5.15 -4.70 -3.72
CA THR A 20 5.72 -5.02 -5.02
C THR A 20 4.59 -5.12 -6.02
N ASN A 21 4.68 -4.41 -7.14
CA ASN A 21 3.74 -4.62 -8.22
C ASN A 21 4.05 -5.94 -8.93
N ARG A 22 3.21 -6.96 -8.75
CA ARG A 22 3.32 -8.24 -9.46
C ARG A 22 2.34 -8.35 -10.64
N ASP A 23 1.79 -7.21 -11.06
CA ASP A 23 0.92 -7.08 -12.21
C ASP A 23 1.69 -6.58 -13.43
N ASP A 24 1.12 -6.75 -14.62
CA ASP A 24 1.64 -6.23 -15.89
C ASP A 24 1.14 -4.81 -16.22
N ILE A 25 0.37 -4.21 -15.30
CA ILE A 25 -0.20 -2.87 -15.41
C ILE A 25 0.39 -1.97 -14.32
N PRO A 26 0.66 -0.68 -14.59
CA PRO A 26 1.18 0.25 -13.59
C PRO A 26 0.18 0.51 -12.45
N HIS A 27 0.69 0.57 -11.22
CA HIS A 27 -0.12 0.85 -10.02
C HIS A 27 0.51 1.90 -9.11
N THR A 28 -0.27 2.42 -8.17
CA THR A 28 0.23 3.28 -7.08
C THR A 28 -0.26 2.76 -5.74
N VAL A 29 0.37 3.23 -4.66
CA VAL A 29 -0.04 2.98 -3.28
C VAL A 29 -0.22 4.34 -2.60
N VAL A 30 -1.46 4.72 -2.32
CA VAL A 30 -1.81 6.04 -1.76
C VAL A 30 -2.71 5.87 -0.55
N SER A 31 -2.30 6.34 0.62
CA SER A 31 -3.17 6.34 1.79
C SER A 31 -4.28 7.38 1.62
N THR A 32 -5.47 7.08 2.15
CA THR A 32 -6.64 7.97 2.00
C THR A 32 -6.50 9.27 2.80
N ASP A 33 -5.67 9.24 3.85
CA ASP A 33 -5.39 10.36 4.76
C ASP A 33 -4.12 11.15 4.38
N GLY A 34 -3.43 10.77 3.30
CA GLY A 34 -2.22 11.45 2.81
C GLY A 34 -0.93 11.16 3.58
N VAL A 35 -0.93 10.22 4.52
CA VAL A 35 0.27 9.76 5.27
C VAL A 35 1.37 9.19 4.38
N PHE A 36 1.01 8.46 3.31
CA PHE A 36 1.99 7.96 2.35
C PHE A 36 1.45 7.94 0.91
N LYS A 37 2.37 8.13 -0.04
CA LYS A 37 2.08 8.11 -1.47
C LYS A 37 3.30 7.64 -2.26
N SER A 38 3.13 6.58 -3.04
CA SER A 38 4.15 6.14 -4.00
C SER A 38 4.12 7.00 -5.29
N LYS A 39 5.21 6.93 -6.06
CA LYS A 39 5.14 7.18 -7.52
C LYS A 39 4.46 5.99 -8.20
N VAL A 40 4.17 6.11 -9.50
CA VAL A 40 3.74 4.96 -10.34
C VAL A 40 4.78 3.84 -10.22
N ARG A 41 4.31 2.61 -10.02
CA ARG A 41 5.11 1.39 -9.93
C ARG A 41 4.78 0.50 -11.11
N ASP A 42 5.75 0.32 -12.01
CA ASP A 42 5.68 -0.69 -13.08
C ASP A 42 5.91 -2.09 -12.51
N THR A 43 5.80 -3.12 -13.36
CA THR A 43 6.02 -4.51 -12.99
C THR A 43 7.34 -4.70 -12.24
N ASP A 44 7.28 -5.43 -11.14
CA ASP A 44 8.35 -5.73 -10.19
C ASP A 44 8.97 -4.52 -9.45
N GLU A 45 8.52 -3.29 -9.73
CA GLU A 45 8.91 -2.15 -8.93
C GLU A 45 8.30 -2.19 -7.52
N THR A 46 9.03 -1.62 -6.58
CA THR A 46 8.66 -1.61 -5.17
C THR A 46 8.41 -0.21 -4.62
N PHE A 47 7.61 -0.15 -3.57
CA PHE A 47 7.44 0.99 -2.68
C PHE A 47 7.49 0.51 -1.23
N SER A 48 8.16 1.25 -0.34
CA SER A 48 8.25 0.91 1.07
C SER A 48 7.85 2.10 1.95
N TYR A 49 7.21 1.81 3.08
CA TYR A 49 6.87 2.80 4.10
C TYR A 49 7.00 2.22 5.51
N THR A 50 7.60 2.98 6.43
CA THR A 50 7.77 2.59 7.84
C THR A 50 6.68 3.23 8.69
N PHE A 51 5.89 2.40 9.38
CA PHE A 51 4.78 2.86 10.20
C PHE A 51 5.21 3.07 11.65
N THR A 52 5.30 4.33 12.10
CA THR A 52 5.81 4.68 13.43
C THR A 52 4.70 5.01 14.45
N LYS A 53 3.44 5.01 14.03
CA LYS A 53 2.28 5.28 14.89
C LYS A 53 1.29 4.12 14.79
N PRO A 54 0.67 3.70 15.90
CA PRO A 54 -0.41 2.72 15.85
C PRO A 54 -1.63 3.33 15.15
N GLY A 55 -2.41 2.49 14.48
CA GLY A 55 -3.59 2.94 13.75
C GLY A 55 -3.98 2.02 12.59
N THR A 56 -5.06 2.39 11.90
CA THR A 56 -5.46 1.75 10.65
C THR A 56 -5.24 2.72 9.50
N TYR A 57 -4.52 2.26 8.49
CA TYR A 57 -4.12 3.05 7.33
C TYR A 57 -4.76 2.46 6.07
N PRO A 58 -5.98 2.90 5.71
CA PRO A 58 -6.59 2.54 4.44
C PRO A 58 -5.85 3.22 3.28
N TYR A 59 -5.70 2.48 2.20
CA TYR A 59 -5.02 2.94 0.99
C TYR A 59 -5.69 2.39 -0.27
N PHE A 60 -5.40 3.04 -1.39
CA PHE A 60 -5.94 2.70 -2.69
C PHE A 60 -4.92 2.95 -3.80
N CYS A 61 -5.20 2.41 -4.99
CA CYS A 61 -4.48 2.75 -6.22
C CYS A 61 -5.14 3.98 -6.85
N SER A 62 -4.40 5.06 -7.05
CA SER A 62 -4.94 6.30 -7.62
C SER A 62 -5.29 6.18 -9.11
N ILE A 63 -4.73 5.19 -9.81
CA ILE A 63 -5.04 4.88 -11.22
C ILE A 63 -6.30 4.01 -11.30
N HIS A 64 -6.50 3.13 -10.30
CA HIS A 64 -7.61 2.18 -10.22
C HIS A 64 -8.34 2.31 -8.87
N PRO A 65 -9.19 3.33 -8.64
CA PRO A 65 -9.66 3.68 -7.30
C PRO A 65 -10.49 2.62 -6.55
N LYS A 66 -10.99 1.60 -7.25
CA LYS A 66 -11.68 0.45 -6.63
C LYS A 66 -10.73 -0.56 -6.00
N MET A 67 -9.43 -0.49 -6.32
CA MET A 67 -8.39 -1.33 -5.75
C MET A 67 -7.98 -0.73 -4.40
N THR A 68 -8.40 -1.38 -3.31
CA THR A 68 -8.22 -0.90 -1.94
C THR A 68 -7.57 -1.95 -1.06
N GLY A 69 -6.89 -1.48 -0.01
CA GLY A 69 -6.30 -2.31 1.04
C GLY A 69 -6.12 -1.50 2.32
N GLN A 70 -5.69 -2.14 3.39
CA GLN A 70 -5.35 -1.45 4.63
C GLN A 70 -4.19 -2.11 5.37
N VAL A 71 -3.40 -1.28 6.06
CA VAL A 71 -2.41 -1.73 7.05
C VAL A 71 -2.93 -1.38 8.44
N MET A 72 -3.03 -2.38 9.32
CA MET A 72 -3.26 -2.19 10.75
C MET A 72 -1.94 -2.27 11.50
N VAL A 73 -1.62 -1.22 12.23
CA VAL A 73 -0.39 -1.10 13.03
C VAL A 73 -0.78 -1.19 14.49
N LYS A 74 -0.25 -2.18 15.18
CA LYS A 74 -0.55 -2.49 16.59
C LYS A 74 0.71 -2.57 17.44
#